data_AF-W1NX01-F1
#
_entry.id   AF-W1NX01-F1
#
_cell.length_a   1.000
_cell.length_b   1.000
_cell.length_c   1.000
_cell.angle_alpha   90.00
_cell.angle_beta   90.00
_cell.angle_gamma   90.00
#
_symmetry.space_group_name_H-M   'P 1'
#
loop_
_entity.id
_entity.type
_entity.pdbx_description
1 polymer ?
#
loop_
_entity_poly.entity_id
_entity_poly.type
_entity_poly.pdbx_seq_one_letter_code
_entity_poly.pdbx_strand_id
1 'polypeptide(L)'
;MLPAGGYSKMMSAGGYSKMLSVGDYSKMLSAGGYSKMPSAGGYSKMLSTSGYSKILSAGGDSKMLSASGYSKMLSAGGNSKMMSAGGYSKMLSAGGYSMMLSAGG
;
A
#
# COMPACT_ATOMS: atom_id res chain seq x y z
N MET A 1 -7.16 22.63 -6.83
CA MET A 1 -8.21 21.86 -6.13
C MET A 1 -8.10 20.41 -6.62
N LEU A 2 -7.62 19.48 -5.79
CA LEU A 2 -7.66 18.06 -6.18
C LEU A 2 -9.11 17.58 -6.01
N PRO A 3 -9.70 16.87 -6.98
CA PRO A 3 -11.07 16.41 -6.86
C PRO A 3 -11.19 15.47 -5.66
N ALA A 4 -12.07 15.84 -4.73
CA ALA A 4 -12.49 14.99 -3.64
C ALA A 4 -13.44 13.94 -4.21
N GLY A 5 -12.91 12.73 -4.41
CA GLY A 5 -13.66 11.52 -4.69
C GLY A 5 -13.48 10.97 -6.10
N GLY A 6 -13.06 9.70 -6.18
CA GLY A 6 -12.81 9.00 -7.43
C GLY A 6 -12.05 7.68 -7.28
N TYR A 7 -12.38 6.72 -8.15
CA TYR A 7 -11.63 5.46 -8.30
C TYR A 7 -10.36 5.72 -9.11
N SER A 8 -9.20 5.45 -8.52
CA SER A 8 -7.92 5.56 -9.24
C SER A 8 -7.25 4.20 -9.37
N LYS A 9 -6.72 3.89 -10.55
CA LYS A 9 -5.95 2.67 -10.81
C LYS A 9 -4.66 3.00 -11.54
N MET A 10 -3.54 2.53 -11.01
CA MET A 10 -2.22 2.67 -11.63
C MET A 10 -1.57 1.30 -11.79
N MET A 11 -0.92 1.08 -12.92
CA MET A 11 -0.11 -0.10 -13.18
C MET A 11 1.30 0.34 -13.58
N SER A 12 2.30 -0.21 -12.91
CA SER A 12 3.71 0.05 -13.17
C SER A 12 4.44 -1.25 -13.37
N ALA A 13 5.16 -1.37 -14.48
CA ALA A 13 5.95 -2.55 -14.81
C ALA A 13 7.39 -2.48 -14.27
N GLY A 14 7.82 -1.32 -13.76
CA GLY A 14 9.18 -1.08 -13.26
C GLY A 14 9.49 0.39 -13.01
N GLY A 15 10.68 0.69 -12.49
CA GLY A 15 11.12 2.06 -12.23
C GLY A 15 10.50 2.66 -10.96
N TYR A 16 10.26 3.98 -10.97
CA TYR A 16 9.64 4.70 -9.84
C TYR A 16 8.17 4.99 -10.13
N SER A 17 7.28 4.70 -9.19
CA SER A 17 5.86 5.01 -9.31
C SER A 17 5.31 5.58 -8.01
N LYS A 18 4.54 6.66 -8.13
CA LYS A 18 3.91 7.34 -7.01
C LYS A 18 2.46 7.62 -7.35
N MET A 19 1.56 7.14 -6.51
CA MET A 19 0.12 7.33 -6.67
C MET A 19 -0.46 7.94 -5.40
N LEU A 20 -0.96 9.17 -5.49
CA LEU A 20 -1.65 9.85 -4.39
C LEU A 20 -3.13 9.45 -4.42
N SER A 21 -3.65 8.97 -3.29
CA SER A 21 -5.07 8.66 -3.11
C SER A 21 -5.70 9.57 -2.06
N VAL A 22 -6.85 10.19 -2.37
CA VAL A 22 -7.62 10.99 -1.42
C VAL A 22 -9.11 10.69 -1.63
N GLY A 23 -9.83 10.32 -0.57
CA GLY A 23 -11.31 10.23 -0.61
C GLY A 23 -11.89 8.81 -0.63
N ASP A 24 -11.75 8.07 -1.74
CA ASP A 24 -12.58 6.88 -1.98
C ASP A 24 -11.82 5.55 -2.16
N TYR A 25 -11.28 5.30 -3.35
CA TYR A 25 -10.68 4.01 -3.66
C TYR A 25 -9.50 4.16 -4.61
N SER A 26 -8.37 3.59 -4.23
CA SER A 26 -7.20 3.54 -5.10
C SER A 26 -6.57 2.15 -5.15
N LYS A 27 -6.12 1.77 -6.34
CA LYS A 27 -5.41 0.51 -6.58
C LYS A 27 -4.15 0.71 -7.38
N MET A 28 -3.01 0.31 -6.83
CA MET A 28 -1.73 0.31 -7.53
C MET A 28 -1.22 -1.12 -7.71
N LEU A 29 -0.87 -1.48 -8.94
CA LEU A 29 -0.16 -2.72 -9.28
C LEU A 29 1.27 -2.36 -9.68
N SER A 30 2.24 -2.98 -9.03
CA SER A 30 3.66 -2.82 -9.32
C SER A 30 4.31 -4.17 -9.59
N ALA A 31 4.90 -4.33 -10.78
CA ALA A 31 5.61 -5.55 -11.14
C ALA A 31 7.06 -5.58 -10.60
N GLY A 32 7.60 -4.42 -10.23
CA GLY A 32 8.99 -4.25 -9.81
C GLY A 32 9.36 -2.78 -9.58
N GLY A 33 10.59 -2.55 -9.11
CA GLY A 33 11.10 -1.20 -8.87
C GLY A 33 10.63 -0.60 -7.54
N TYR A 34 10.43 0.71 -7.51
CA TYR A 34 10.07 1.48 -6.32
C TYR A 34 8.67 2.06 -6.45
N SER A 35 7.78 1.73 -5.53
CA SER A 35 6.39 2.14 -5.58
C SER A 35 5.90 2.71 -4.26
N LYS A 36 5.31 3.91 -4.31
CA LYS A 36 4.81 4.67 -3.16
C LYS A 36 3.34 5.04 -3.33
N MET A 37 2.54 4.76 -2.31
CA MET A 37 1.11 5.10 -2.29
C MET A 37 0.74 5.82 -0.99
N PRO A 38 0.78 7.16 -0.97
CA PRO A 38 0.18 7.94 0.10
C PRO A 38 -1.36 8.00 -0.08
N SER A 39 -2.09 7.67 0.97
CA SER A 39 -3.54 7.70 1.05
C SER A 39 -4.00 8.53 2.23
N ALA A 40 -5.02 9.37 2.03
CA ALA A 40 -5.73 10.08 3.09
C ALA A 40 -7.22 9.76 2.97
N GLY A 41 -7.76 9.02 3.95
CA GLY A 41 -9.11 8.46 3.90
C GLY A 41 -9.31 7.38 2.82
N GLY A 42 -10.51 6.81 2.79
CA GLY A 42 -10.93 5.82 1.78
C GLY A 42 -10.24 4.46 1.89
N TYR A 43 -10.26 3.70 0.80
CA TYR A 43 -9.64 2.39 0.65
C TYR A 43 -8.44 2.44 -0.30
N SER A 44 -7.28 1.97 0.15
CA SER A 44 -6.06 1.88 -0.66
C SER A 44 -5.57 0.44 -0.76
N LYS A 45 -5.31 -0.02 -1.98
CA LYS A 45 -4.75 -1.35 -2.24
C LYS A 45 -3.52 -1.29 -3.12
N MET A 46 -2.43 -1.87 -2.62
CA MET A 46 -1.21 -2.06 -3.39
C MET A 46 -0.93 -3.54 -3.57
N LEU A 47 -0.64 -3.94 -4.80
CA LEU A 47 -0.16 -5.26 -5.18
C LEU A 47 1.24 -5.08 -5.75
N SER A 48 2.21 -5.74 -5.14
CA SER A 48 3.60 -5.72 -5.59
C SER A 48 4.11 -7.14 -5.77
N THR A 49 4.71 -7.43 -6.93
CA THR A 49 5.34 -8.72 -7.16
C THR A 49 6.79 -8.73 -6.72
N SER A 50 7.52 -7.61 -6.89
CA SER A 50 8.94 -7.49 -6.50
C SER A 50 9.34 -6.03 -6.24
N GLY A 51 10.54 -5.82 -5.69
CA GLY A 51 11.10 -4.49 -5.46
C GLY A 51 10.69 -3.85 -4.12
N TYR A 52 10.69 -2.52 -4.06
CA TYR A 52 10.34 -1.76 -2.87
C TYR A 52 8.93 -1.18 -2.96
N SER A 53 8.10 -1.48 -1.97
CA SER A 53 6.71 -1.10 -1.93
C SER A 53 6.37 -0.40 -0.62
N LYS A 54 5.68 0.74 -0.71
CA LYS A 54 5.34 1.54 0.46
C LYS A 54 3.94 2.13 0.41
N ILE A 55 3.10 1.78 1.38
CA ILE A 55 1.82 2.45 1.63
C ILE A 55 1.96 3.35 2.87
N LEU A 56 1.51 4.59 2.75
CA LEU A 56 1.27 5.51 3.88
C LEU A 56 -0.21 5.83 3.92
N SER A 57 -0.94 5.39 4.94
CA SER A 57 -2.36 5.68 5.12
C SER A 57 -2.59 6.57 6.32
N ALA A 58 -3.33 7.65 6.13
CA ALA A 58 -3.90 8.47 7.21
C ALA A 58 -5.43 8.29 7.19
N GLY A 59 -5.95 7.45 8.09
CA GLY A 59 -7.34 7.00 8.10
C GLY A 59 -7.66 6.00 6.98
N GLY A 60 -8.87 5.42 7.07
CA GLY A 60 -9.40 4.51 6.05
C GLY A 60 -8.80 3.09 6.08
N ASP A 61 -9.12 2.30 5.07
CA ASP A 61 -8.69 0.92 4.93
C ASP A 61 -7.48 0.81 3.99
N SER A 62 -6.41 0.14 4.42
CA SER A 62 -5.21 -0.06 3.63
C SER A 62 -4.85 -1.54 3.51
N LYS A 63 -4.56 -1.99 2.28
CA LYS A 63 -4.18 -3.37 2.00
C LYS A 63 -2.95 -3.43 1.11
N MET A 64 -1.91 -4.13 1.55
CA MET A 64 -0.71 -4.37 0.76
C MET A 64 -0.49 -5.88 0.62
N LEU A 65 -0.37 -6.34 -0.62
CA LEU A 65 0.07 -7.69 -0.96
C LEU A 65 1.41 -7.60 -1.65
N SER A 66 2.41 -8.29 -1.10
CA SER A 66 3.76 -8.37 -1.65
C SER A 66 4.13 -9.83 -1.89
N ALA A 67 4.56 -10.18 -3.10
CA ALA A 67 5.07 -11.53 -3.36
C ALA A 67 6.53 -11.67 -2.87
N SER A 68 7.40 -10.72 -3.21
CA SER A 68 8.80 -10.67 -2.76
C SER A 68 9.30 -9.22 -2.65
N GLY A 69 10.52 -9.02 -2.15
CA GLY A 69 11.18 -7.72 -2.04
C GLY A 69 11.02 -7.04 -0.67
N TYR A 70 11.03 -5.70 -0.65
CA TYR A 70 10.88 -4.92 0.56
C TYR A 70 9.52 -4.23 0.59
N SER A 71 8.80 -4.41 1.69
CA SER A 71 7.41 -4.01 1.79
C SER A 71 7.16 -3.30 3.11
N LYS A 72 6.70 -2.04 3.04
CA LYS A 72 6.44 -1.21 4.23
C LYS A 72 5.05 -0.58 4.21
N MET A 73 4.29 -0.80 5.27
CA MET A 73 2.99 -0.15 5.48
C MET A 73 3.06 0.67 6.75
N LEU A 74 2.74 1.96 6.62
CA LEU A 74 2.49 2.87 7.74
C LEU A 74 1.01 3.25 7.70
N SER A 75 0.31 3.05 8.80
CA SER A 75 -1.08 3.49 8.96
C SER A 75 -1.25 4.28 10.24
N ALA A 76 -1.95 5.40 10.15
CA ALA A 76 -2.43 6.17 11.29
C ALA A 76 -3.96 6.15 11.26
N GLY A 77 -4.58 5.32 12.10
CA GLY A 77 -6.03 5.05 12.11
C GLY A 77 -6.51 4.09 11.01
N GLY A 78 -7.77 3.65 11.14
CA GLY A 78 -8.45 2.76 10.19
C GLY A 78 -7.93 1.30 10.18
N ASN A 79 -8.33 0.47 9.22
CA ASN A 79 -7.87 -0.92 9.17
C ASN A 79 -6.72 -1.11 8.19
N SER A 80 -5.68 -1.81 8.62
CA SER A 80 -4.51 -2.12 7.81
C SER A 80 -4.27 -3.61 7.72
N LYS A 81 -4.02 -4.10 6.50
CA LYS A 81 -3.70 -5.51 6.23
C LYS A 81 -2.49 -5.61 5.32
N MET A 82 -1.39 -6.14 5.85
CA MET A 82 -0.20 -6.49 5.08
C MET A 82 -0.12 -8.01 4.92
N MET A 83 0.04 -8.49 3.69
CA MET A 83 0.43 -9.87 3.41
C MET A 83 1.69 -9.90 2.56
N SER A 84 2.71 -10.59 3.05
CA SER A 84 3.98 -10.80 2.35
C SER A 84 4.25 -12.29 2.22
N ALA A 85 4.45 -12.77 0.99
CA ALA A 85 4.79 -14.17 0.73
C ALA A 85 6.30 -14.45 0.86
N GLY A 86 7.14 -13.42 0.80
CA GLY A 86 8.57 -13.49 1.00
C GLY A 86 9.22 -12.11 1.06
N GLY A 87 10.51 -12.07 1.36
CA GLY A 87 11.28 -10.83 1.51
C GLY A 87 11.05 -10.11 2.84
N TYR A 88 11.49 -8.85 2.93
CA TYR A 88 11.38 -8.06 4.14
C TYR A 88 10.05 -7.30 4.18
N SER A 89 9.29 -7.49 5.24
CA SER A 89 8.01 -6.84 5.45
C SER A 89 8.01 -6.09 6.79
N LYS A 90 7.46 -4.87 6.81
CA LYS A 90 7.33 -4.07 8.03
C LYS A 90 6.02 -3.30 8.04
N MET A 91 5.22 -3.56 9.05
CA MET A 91 3.99 -2.84 9.30
C MET A 91 4.10 -2.00 10.57
N LEU A 92 3.68 -0.75 10.50
CA LEU A 92 3.54 0.14 11.64
C LEU A 92 2.14 0.72 11.61
N SER A 93 1.35 0.49 12.67
CA SER A 93 -0.01 1.00 12.80
C SER A 93 -0.14 1.77 14.09
N ALA A 94 -0.60 3.01 14.01
CA ALA A 94 -0.98 3.83 15.15
C ALA A 94 -2.50 3.96 15.16
N GLY A 95 -3.17 3.16 16.00
CA GLY A 95 -4.63 3.06 16.08
C GLY A 95 -5.27 2.17 15.00
N GLY A 96 -6.55 1.84 15.22
CA GLY A 96 -7.35 0.97 14.35
C GLY A 96 -6.95 -0.51 14.36
N TYR A 97 -7.54 -1.31 13.47
CA TYR A 97 -7.23 -2.75 13.37
C TYR A 97 -6.05 -2.97 12.42
N SER A 98 -5.06 -3.75 12.86
CA SER A 98 -3.84 -3.95 12.08
C SER A 98 -3.50 -5.44 12.04
N MET A 99 -3.38 -6.02 10.85
CA MET A 99 -2.95 -7.40 10.66
C MET A 99 -1.79 -7.48 9.68
N MET A 100 -0.74 -8.21 10.07
CA MET A 100 0.42 -8.49 9.24
C MET A 100 0.63 -10.00 9.20
N LEU A 101 0.62 -10.56 7.99
CA LEU A 101 0.99 -11.94 7.73
C LEU A 101 2.24 -11.95 6.85
N SER A 102 3.35 -12.46 7.36
CA SER A 102 4.56 -12.67 6.58
C SER A 102 4.92 -14.14 6.62
N ALA A 103 4.89 -14.80 5.47
CA ALA A 103 5.67 -16.02 5.31
C ALA A 103 7.13 -15.57 5.31
N GLY A 104 7.91 -16.02 6.31
CA GLY A 104 9.31 -15.66 6.43
C GLY A 104 10.09 -16.00 5.16
N GLY A 105 11.09 -15.18 4.83
CA GLY A 105 12.17 -15.57 3.93
C GLY A 105 13.30 -16.21 4.71
#